data_AF-A0A7S0MT35-F1
#
_entry.id   AF-A0A7S0MT35-F1
#
_cell.length_a   1.000
_cell.length_b   1.000
_cell.length_c   1.000
_cell.angle_alpha   90.00
_cell.angle_beta   90.00
_cell.angle_gamma   90.00
#
_symmetry.space_group_name_H-M   'P 1'
#
loop_
_entity.id
_entity.type
_entity.pdbx_description
1 polymer ?
#
loop_
_entity_poly.entity_id
_entity_poly.type
_entity_poly.pdbx_seq_one_letter_code
_entity_poly.pdbx_strand_id
1 'polypeptide(L)'
;EGTLFPMPQIELIFNVLASTGFVVVMACLTLLVFRRRIMHKSRLLVERDCCFYEQLWSGILQNCDSVKDLQRLKDCVLGIRTQGPGGAVQLLRSGNLGSQSQKSIASRSIQSFHSMFQDSETYSGHQKIDSLDQLYFQAHCLHPILLRKVKTWAMCSDGLFPVRTETPGSVNFSKWTDIHEDFTLSRSVCWAKVKSVERAIEKIVRTYKHEVSKLIDICRQSIVFESISDLTRCLISISDDDDVNILRIKNRLDLGYNAALSAGYRDVCMNLRFSSELSQSLGLEWHVCEVQLV
;
A
#
# COMPACT_ATOMS: atom_id res chain seq x y z
N GLU A 1 -58.07 42.89 20.39
CA GLU A 1 -57.51 42.65 19.03
C GLU A 1 -56.62 41.41 19.10
N GLY A 2 -57.16 40.27 18.69
CA GLY A 2 -56.43 39.00 18.66
C GLY A 2 -56.54 38.43 17.26
N THR A 3 -55.59 38.78 16.39
CA THR A 3 -55.53 38.27 15.02
C THR A 3 -55.08 36.82 15.05
N LEU A 4 -56.06 35.90 14.98
CA LEU A 4 -55.81 34.49 14.65
C LEU A 4 -55.16 34.41 13.27
N PHE A 5 -53.89 34.01 13.23
CA PHE A 5 -53.24 33.61 11.99
C PHE A 5 -53.99 32.41 11.38
N PRO A 6 -54.19 32.36 10.05
CA PRO A 6 -54.91 31.27 9.41
C PRO A 6 -54.13 29.95 9.52
N MET A 7 -54.68 29.02 10.31
CA MET A 7 -54.25 27.62 10.50
C MET A 7 -53.95 26.79 9.22
N PRO A 8 -54.59 26.96 8.04
CA PRO A 8 -54.36 26.05 6.90
C PRO A 8 -52.93 26.06 6.31
N GLN A 9 -52.11 27.09 6.60
CA GLN A 9 -50.74 27.12 6.07
C GLN A 9 -49.78 26.17 6.79
N ILE A 10 -50.04 25.84 8.07
CA ILE A 10 -49.17 24.98 8.87
C ILE A 10 -49.27 23.52 8.43
N GLU A 11 -50.48 23.03 8.13
CA GLU A 11 -50.69 21.65 7.66
C GLU A 11 -50.06 21.40 6.29
N LEU A 12 -50.12 22.39 5.38
CA LEU A 12 -49.48 22.30 4.08
C LEU A 12 -47.96 22.19 4.21
N ILE A 13 -47.34 23.03 5.04
CA ILE A 13 -45.90 22.98 5.30
C ILE A 13 -45.50 21.63 5.90
N PHE A 14 -46.27 21.12 6.86
CA PHE A 14 -45.99 19.82 7.48
C PHE A 14 -46.08 18.66 6.48
N ASN A 15 -47.10 18.66 5.61
CA ASN A 15 -47.27 17.64 4.57
C ASN A 15 -46.15 17.68 3.52
N VAL A 16 -45.70 18.88 3.12
CA VAL A 16 -44.56 19.03 2.20
C VAL A 16 -43.26 18.55 2.85
N LEU A 17 -43.01 18.91 4.12
CA LEU A 17 -41.84 18.44 4.86
C LEU A 17 -41.86 16.92 5.08
N ALA A 18 -43.03 16.35 5.38
CA ALA A 18 -43.18 14.91 5.55
C ALA A 18 -42.96 14.16 4.23
N SER A 19 -43.51 14.65 3.11
CA SER A 19 -43.34 14.07 1.79
C SER A 19 -41.88 14.15 1.30
N THR A 20 -41.25 15.33 1.43
CA THR A 20 -39.83 15.51 1.07
C THR A 20 -38.92 14.65 1.95
N GLY A 21 -39.18 14.59 3.26
CA GLY A 21 -38.47 13.71 4.19
C GLY A 21 -38.59 12.24 3.81
N PHE A 22 -39.80 11.77 3.45
CA PHE A 22 -40.02 10.40 2.99
C PHE A 22 -39.22 10.06 1.73
N VAL A 23 -39.23 10.95 0.73
CA VAL A 23 -38.45 10.78 -0.51
C VAL A 23 -36.96 10.68 -0.21
N VAL A 24 -36.41 11.54 0.65
CA VAL A 24 -35.00 11.49 1.05
C VAL A 24 -34.66 10.17 1.75
N VAL A 25 -35.50 9.71 2.69
CA VAL A 25 -35.29 8.43 3.39
C VAL A 25 -35.31 7.25 2.40
N MET A 26 -36.27 7.21 1.47
CA MET A 26 -36.36 6.15 0.47
C MET A 26 -35.15 6.15 -0.48
N ALA A 27 -34.68 7.33 -0.90
CA ALA A 27 -33.46 7.47 -1.69
C ALA A 27 -32.23 6.97 -0.93
N CYS A 28 -32.08 7.35 0.35
CA CYS A 28 -31.01 6.85 1.20
C CYS A 28 -31.04 5.32 1.36
N LEU A 29 -32.22 4.74 1.63
CA LEU A 29 -32.38 3.27 1.74
C LEU A 29 -32.00 2.58 0.42
N THR A 30 -32.42 3.14 -0.71
CA THR A 30 -32.08 2.61 -2.04
C THR A 30 -30.58 2.63 -2.28
N LEU A 31 -29.90 3.73 -1.96
CA LEU A 31 -28.44 3.85 -2.04
C LEU A 31 -27.72 2.85 -1.12
N LEU A 32 -28.23 2.63 0.09
CA LEU A 32 -27.66 1.65 1.03
C LEU A 32 -27.80 0.22 0.52
N VAL A 33 -28.98 -0.15 -0.01
CA VAL A 33 -29.21 -1.48 -0.62
C VAL A 33 -28.34 -1.68 -1.85
N PHE A 34 -28.26 -0.68 -2.72
CA PHE A 34 -27.42 -0.70 -3.92
C PHE A 34 -25.93 -0.88 -3.55
N ARG A 35 -25.44 -0.09 -2.60
CA ARG A 35 -24.08 -0.21 -2.07
C ARG A 35 -23.82 -1.59 -1.47
N ARG A 36 -24.76 -2.14 -0.69
CA ARG A 36 -24.64 -3.49 -0.12
C ARG A 36 -24.57 -4.56 -1.21
N ARG A 37 -25.37 -4.45 -2.28
CA ARG A 37 -25.31 -5.34 -3.44
C ARG A 37 -23.97 -5.27 -4.17
N ILE A 38 -23.44 -4.07 -4.41
CA ILE A 38 -22.10 -3.89 -5.01
C ILE A 38 -21.04 -4.56 -4.14
N MET A 39 -21.01 -4.27 -2.84
CA MET A 39 -20.04 -4.86 -1.90
C MET A 39 -20.14 -6.38 -1.86
N HIS A 40 -21.34 -6.95 -1.93
CA HIS A 40 -21.53 -8.40 -1.99
C HIS A 40 -20.99 -8.99 -3.29
N LYS A 41 -21.30 -8.40 -4.45
CA LYS A 41 -20.74 -8.83 -5.74
C LYS A 41 -19.21 -8.75 -5.74
N SER A 42 -18.63 -7.66 -5.22
CA SER A 42 -17.18 -7.53 -5.11
C SER A 42 -16.55 -8.60 -4.21
N ARG A 43 -17.24 -9.02 -3.14
CA ARG A 43 -16.76 -10.13 -2.29
C ARG A 43 -16.77 -11.46 -3.02
N LEU A 44 -17.86 -11.77 -3.74
CA LEU A 44 -17.95 -12.99 -4.54
C LEU A 44 -16.84 -13.08 -5.60
N LEU A 45 -16.47 -11.94 -6.20
CA LEU A 45 -15.40 -11.88 -7.20
C LEU A 45 -14.02 -12.24 -6.63
N VAL A 46 -13.76 -11.98 -5.34
CA VAL A 46 -12.46 -12.25 -4.71
C VAL A 46 -12.46 -13.48 -3.82
N GLU A 47 -13.62 -14.11 -3.60
CA GLU A 47 -13.76 -15.25 -2.68
C GLU A 47 -12.88 -16.44 -3.06
N ARG A 48 -12.79 -16.72 -4.37
CA ARG A 48 -11.90 -17.76 -4.90
C ARG A 48 -10.44 -17.48 -4.56
N ASP A 49 -9.99 -16.25 -4.77
CA ASP A 49 -8.61 -15.84 -4.50
C ASP A 49 -8.33 -15.87 -2.99
N CYS A 50 -9.27 -15.39 -2.17
CA CYS A 50 -9.20 -15.48 -0.70
C CYS A 50 -8.98 -16.93 -0.24
N CYS A 51 -9.82 -17.86 -0.71
CA CYS A 51 -9.71 -19.27 -0.35
C CYS A 51 -8.37 -19.86 -0.79
N PHE A 52 -7.90 -19.52 -2.00
CA PHE A 52 -6.59 -19.96 -2.49
C PHE A 52 -5.44 -19.45 -1.62
N TYR A 53 -5.43 -18.15 -1.30
CA TYR A 53 -4.39 -17.57 -0.43
C TYR A 53 -4.43 -18.13 0.99
N GLU A 54 -5.60 -18.36 1.57
CA GLU A 54 -5.72 -18.95 2.91
C GLU A 54 -5.25 -20.40 2.95
N GLN A 55 -5.45 -21.17 1.87
CA GLN A 55 -4.90 -22.52 1.74
C GLN A 55 -3.36 -22.49 1.70
N LEU A 56 -2.76 -21.61 0.90
CA LEU A 56 -1.31 -21.44 0.84
C LEU A 56 -0.75 -21.01 2.20
N TRP A 57 -1.39 -20.03 2.84
CA TRP A 57 -1.01 -19.53 4.15
C TRP A 57 -1.09 -20.64 5.22
N SER A 58 -2.15 -21.44 5.21
CA SER A 58 -2.28 -22.59 6.10
C SER A 58 -1.17 -23.62 5.88
N GLY A 59 -0.76 -23.85 4.63
CA GLY A 59 0.38 -24.71 4.30
C GLY A 59 1.70 -24.18 4.88
N ILE A 60 1.93 -22.87 4.82
CA ILE A 60 3.09 -22.22 5.45
C ILE A 60 3.06 -22.43 6.97
N LEU A 61 1.90 -22.26 7.61
CA LEU A 61 1.76 -22.39 9.07
C LEU A 61 1.88 -23.83 9.59
N GLN A 62 1.67 -24.84 8.74
CA GLN A 62 1.89 -26.24 9.11
C GLN A 62 3.39 -26.57 9.26
N ASN A 63 4.27 -25.81 8.61
CA ASN A 63 5.71 -25.97 8.76
C ASN A 63 6.22 -25.18 9.98
N CYS A 64 6.74 -25.90 10.98
CA CYS A 64 7.24 -25.28 12.21
C CYS A 64 8.42 -24.33 11.99
N ASP A 65 9.23 -24.55 10.95
CA ASP A 65 10.37 -23.69 10.64
C ASP A 65 9.90 -22.38 10.00
N SER A 66 8.91 -22.43 9.11
CA SER A 66 8.26 -21.24 8.56
C SER A 66 7.65 -20.35 9.65
N VAL A 67 7.07 -20.94 10.71
CA VAL A 67 6.52 -20.18 11.84
C VAL A 67 7.63 -19.47 12.64
N LYS A 68 8.78 -20.13 12.84
CA LYS A 68 9.95 -19.49 13.46
C LYS A 68 10.47 -18.35 12.59
N ASP A 69 10.53 -18.54 11.27
CA ASP A 69 10.96 -17.51 10.33
C ASP A 69 9.99 -16.31 10.30
N LEU A 70 8.68 -16.54 10.39
CA LEU A 70 7.68 -15.47 10.55
C LEU A 70 7.88 -14.66 11.82
N GLN A 71 8.21 -15.34 12.93
CA GLN A 71 8.51 -14.67 14.19
C GLN A 71 9.80 -13.86 14.09
N ARG A 72 10.85 -14.42 13.48
CA ARG A 72 12.11 -13.71 13.20
C ARG A 72 11.90 -12.48 12.32
N LEU A 73 11.08 -12.61 11.27
CA LEU A 73 10.68 -11.50 10.40
C LEU A 73 9.97 -10.40 11.20
N LYS A 74 9.04 -10.78 12.08
CA LYS A 74 8.35 -9.84 12.96
C LYS A 74 9.32 -9.10 13.87
N ASP A 75 10.25 -9.81 14.50
CA ASP A 75 11.25 -9.22 15.39
C ASP A 75 12.20 -8.28 14.64
N CYS A 76 12.61 -8.65 13.42
CA CYS A 76 13.39 -7.81 12.52
C CYS A 76 12.65 -6.50 12.18
N VAL A 77 11.37 -6.58 11.80
CA VAL A 77 10.54 -5.41 11.51
C VAL A 77 10.40 -4.50 12.74
N LEU A 78 10.31 -5.07 13.95
CA LEU A 78 10.28 -4.30 15.20
C LEU A 78 11.63 -3.62 15.48
N GLY A 79 12.75 -4.31 15.24
CA GLY A 79 14.10 -3.75 15.40
C GLY A 79 14.40 -2.58 14.46
N ILE A 80 14.01 -2.68 13.19
CA ILE A 80 14.18 -1.57 12.23
C ILE A 80 13.40 -0.32 12.67
N ARG A 81 12.22 -0.51 13.29
CA ARG A 81 11.40 0.61 13.77
C ARG A 81 12.01 1.33 14.96
N THR A 82 12.83 0.67 15.78
CA THR A 82 13.43 1.30 16.97
C THR A 82 14.73 2.04 16.67
N GLN A 83 15.41 1.75 15.55
CA GLN A 83 16.73 2.31 15.20
C GLN A 83 16.69 3.57 14.31
N GLY A 84 15.53 3.94 13.75
CA GLY A 84 15.43 5.09 12.84
C GLY A 84 15.83 6.43 13.52
N PRO A 85 16.51 7.35 12.79
CA PRO A 85 17.07 8.62 13.32
C PRO A 85 16.02 9.64 13.81
N GLY A 86 14.75 9.28 13.80
CA GLY A 86 13.75 9.87 14.68
C GLY A 86 13.09 8.74 15.46
N GLY A 87 13.39 8.61 16.76
CA GLY A 87 12.74 7.68 17.71
C GLY A 87 11.20 7.86 17.86
N ALA A 88 10.59 8.56 16.91
CA ALA A 88 9.19 8.60 16.59
C ALA A 88 8.93 7.95 15.21
N VAL A 89 9.36 6.69 15.00
CA VAL A 89 8.61 5.81 14.10
C VAL A 89 7.27 5.58 14.79
N GLN A 90 6.40 6.57 14.64
CA GLN A 90 5.23 6.74 15.47
C GLN A 90 4.35 5.52 15.26
N LEU A 91 4.06 4.90 16.39
CA LEU A 91 3.15 3.80 16.59
C LEU A 91 1.81 4.17 15.95
N LEU A 92 1.66 3.87 14.66
CA LEU A 92 0.36 3.63 14.08
C LEU A 92 -0.15 2.39 14.78
N ARG A 93 -0.83 2.64 15.90
CA ARG A 93 -1.68 1.70 16.62
C ARG A 93 -2.34 0.80 15.57
N SER A 94 -1.82 -0.41 15.43
CA SER A 94 -2.64 -1.55 15.08
C SER A 94 -3.65 -1.64 16.21
N GLY A 95 -4.75 -0.91 16.05
CA GLY A 95 -5.87 -0.95 16.97
C GLY A 95 -6.40 -2.36 16.99
N ASN A 96 -6.15 -3.06 18.09
CA ASN A 96 -6.97 -4.18 18.48
C ASN A 96 -7.48 -3.97 19.90
N LEU A 97 -8.77 -4.27 20.04
CA LEU A 97 -9.59 -4.40 21.25
C LEU A 97 -10.27 -3.11 21.78
N GLY A 98 -11.54 -2.95 21.39
CA GLY A 98 -12.51 -2.16 22.16
C GLY A 98 -13.43 -1.28 21.31
N SER A 99 -14.65 -1.76 21.05
CA SER A 99 -15.83 -1.03 20.57
C SER A 99 -15.94 -0.64 19.08
N GLN A 100 -16.96 -1.25 18.48
CA GLN A 100 -17.84 -0.77 17.42
C GLN A 100 -17.59 0.65 16.87
N SER A 101 -17.28 0.72 15.57
CA SER A 101 -18.02 1.57 14.62
C SER A 101 -17.61 1.21 13.19
N GLN A 102 -18.58 0.95 12.32
CA GLN A 102 -18.42 0.61 10.91
C GLN A 102 -17.88 1.80 10.09
N LYS A 103 -16.63 2.22 10.32
CA LYS A 103 -15.95 3.15 9.43
C LYS A 103 -15.42 2.39 8.21
N SER A 104 -15.66 2.95 7.02
CA SER A 104 -15.44 2.30 5.73
C SER A 104 -13.96 1.91 5.51
N ILE A 105 -13.73 0.86 4.72
CA ILE A 105 -12.40 0.33 4.34
C ILE A 105 -11.46 1.44 3.82
N ALA A 106 -12.00 2.44 3.11
CA ALA A 106 -11.22 3.59 2.63
C ALA A 106 -10.65 4.43 3.79
N SER A 107 -11.41 4.63 4.87
CA SER A 107 -11.02 5.51 5.98
C SER A 107 -9.85 4.98 6.83
N ARG A 108 -9.68 3.66 6.96
CA ARG A 108 -8.57 3.07 7.75
C ARG A 108 -7.22 3.20 7.05
N SER A 109 -7.18 2.97 5.74
CA SER A 109 -5.98 3.23 4.94
C SER A 109 -5.64 4.73 4.98
N ILE A 110 -6.63 5.61 4.82
CA ILE A 110 -6.45 7.07 4.84
C ILE A 110 -5.94 7.57 6.21
N GLN A 111 -6.46 7.06 7.33
CA GLN A 111 -5.99 7.45 8.68
C GLN A 111 -4.52 7.12 8.91
N SER A 112 -4.08 5.94 8.45
CA SER A 112 -2.67 5.55 8.52
C SER A 112 -1.76 6.38 7.61
N PHE A 113 -2.28 7.00 6.56
CA PHE A 113 -1.52 7.95 5.74
C PHE A 113 -1.56 9.37 6.31
N HIS A 114 -2.66 9.79 6.93
CA HIS A 114 -2.81 11.14 7.47
C HIS A 114 -1.79 11.46 8.57
N SER A 115 -1.45 10.49 9.43
CA SER A 115 -0.44 10.67 10.47
C SER A 115 0.98 10.89 9.91
N MET A 116 1.29 10.35 8.72
CA MET A 116 2.59 10.53 8.06
C MET A 116 2.79 11.97 7.59
N PHE A 117 1.71 12.71 7.30
CA PHE A 117 1.78 14.09 6.80
C PHE A 117 1.47 15.12 7.89
N GLN A 118 0.96 14.71 9.06
CA GLN A 118 0.69 15.63 10.17
C GLN A 118 1.97 16.09 10.89
N ASP A 119 3.03 15.28 10.90
CA ASP A 119 4.32 15.70 11.49
C ASP A 119 5.20 16.53 10.51
N SER A 120 4.67 16.85 9.32
CA SER A 120 5.35 17.69 8.33
C SER A 120 5.32 19.19 8.65
N GLU A 121 4.57 19.64 9.65
CA GLU A 121 4.55 21.07 10.05
C GLU A 121 5.90 21.56 10.62
N THR A 122 6.83 20.65 10.91
CA THR A 122 8.14 20.99 11.49
C THR A 122 9.30 21.06 10.47
N TYR A 123 9.07 20.87 9.17
CA TYR A 123 10.14 20.90 8.15
C TYR A 123 10.16 22.23 7.38
N SER A 124 10.81 23.22 7.99
CA SER A 124 10.85 24.64 7.63
C SER A 124 11.70 25.02 6.40
N GLY A 125 11.63 24.28 5.28
CA GLY A 125 12.35 24.73 4.07
C GLY A 125 12.12 24.03 2.74
N HIS A 126 11.44 22.89 2.69
CA HIS A 126 11.28 22.14 1.43
C HIS A 126 9.85 22.25 0.89
N GLN A 127 9.74 22.71 -0.36
CA GLN A 127 8.45 22.95 -1.01
C GLN A 127 7.75 21.62 -1.29
N LYS A 128 6.51 21.49 -0.80
CA LYS A 128 5.63 20.35 -1.08
C LYS A 128 5.48 20.21 -2.60
N ILE A 129 5.74 19.01 -3.14
CA ILE A 129 5.52 18.72 -4.56
C ILE A 129 4.01 18.70 -4.83
N ASP A 130 3.54 19.69 -5.59
CA ASP A 130 2.16 19.85 -6.01
C ASP A 130 1.93 19.49 -7.49
N SER A 131 2.99 19.50 -8.30
CA SER A 131 2.96 19.12 -9.71
C SER A 131 3.12 17.61 -9.90
N LEU A 132 2.15 17.01 -10.62
CA LEU A 132 2.24 15.60 -11.01
C LEU A 132 3.40 15.37 -11.99
N ASP A 133 3.67 16.32 -12.89
CA ASP A 133 4.76 16.21 -13.87
C ASP A 133 6.13 16.16 -13.18
N GLN A 134 6.34 17.01 -12.17
CA GLN A 134 7.55 16.99 -11.36
C GLN A 134 7.71 15.64 -10.64
N LEU A 135 6.64 15.10 -10.07
CA LEU A 135 6.65 13.81 -9.38
C LEU A 135 6.99 12.66 -10.35
N TYR A 136 6.47 12.71 -11.58
CA TYR A 136 6.80 11.74 -12.63
C TYR A 136 8.23 11.85 -13.11
N PHE A 137 8.73 13.07 -13.32
CA PHE A 137 10.12 13.30 -13.70
C PHE A 137 11.08 12.68 -12.68
N GLN A 138 10.87 12.97 -11.39
CA GLN A 138 11.64 12.36 -10.31
C GLN A 138 11.52 10.83 -10.30
N ALA A 139 10.31 10.29 -10.48
CA ALA A 139 10.11 8.84 -10.52
C ALA A 139 10.88 8.18 -11.67
N HIS A 140 10.94 8.81 -12.85
CA HIS A 140 11.71 8.31 -13.99
C HIS A 140 13.21 8.35 -13.74
N CYS A 141 13.71 9.41 -13.10
CA CYS A 141 15.13 9.50 -12.71
C CYS A 141 15.49 8.51 -11.59
N LEU A 142 14.57 8.25 -10.65
CA LEU A 142 14.81 7.32 -9.54
C LEU A 142 14.71 5.85 -9.97
N HIS A 143 13.91 5.54 -10.98
CA HIS A 143 13.69 4.17 -11.46
C HIS A 143 14.97 3.35 -11.70
N PRO A 144 15.99 3.82 -12.43
CA PRO A 144 17.24 3.08 -12.61
C PRO A 144 18.03 2.87 -11.30
N ILE A 145 17.98 3.83 -10.36
CA ILE A 145 18.62 3.71 -9.04
C ILE A 145 17.93 2.59 -8.25
N LEU A 146 16.59 2.61 -8.21
CA LEU A 146 15.80 1.56 -7.55
C LEU A 146 16.07 0.20 -8.18
N LEU A 147 16.09 0.10 -9.51
CA LEU A 147 16.38 -1.16 -10.22
C LEU A 147 17.76 -1.72 -9.87
N ARG A 148 18.78 -0.87 -9.78
CA ARG A 148 20.12 -1.32 -9.36
C ARG A 148 20.10 -1.87 -7.94
N LYS A 149 19.45 -1.17 -7.01
CA LYS A 149 19.36 -1.56 -5.60
C LYS A 149 18.59 -2.87 -5.40
N VAL A 150 17.42 -3.04 -6.03
CA VAL A 150 16.67 -4.31 -5.91
C VAL A 150 17.40 -5.50 -6.49
N LYS A 151 18.21 -5.32 -7.54
CA LYS A 151 19.09 -6.37 -8.08
C LYS A 151 20.15 -6.77 -7.06
N THR A 152 20.80 -5.80 -6.43
CA THR A 152 21.79 -6.05 -5.37
C THR A 152 21.16 -6.78 -4.19
N TRP A 153 20.01 -6.32 -3.68
CA TRP A 153 19.34 -6.98 -2.56
C TRP A 153 18.90 -8.40 -2.92
N ALA A 154 18.33 -8.61 -4.11
CA ALA A 154 17.96 -9.94 -4.59
C ALA A 154 19.17 -10.88 -4.71
N MET A 155 20.33 -10.37 -5.15
CA MET A 155 21.57 -11.15 -5.22
C MET A 155 22.01 -11.68 -3.85
N CYS A 156 21.84 -10.88 -2.80
CA CYS A 156 22.24 -11.24 -1.43
C CYS A 156 21.25 -12.18 -0.73
N SER A 157 20.05 -12.35 -1.28
CA SER A 157 18.93 -12.99 -0.59
C SER A 157 18.17 -14.00 -1.45
N ASP A 158 18.78 -14.56 -2.49
CA ASP A 158 18.13 -15.52 -3.40
C ASP A 158 16.80 -15.01 -4.01
N GLY A 159 16.69 -13.71 -4.22
CA GLY A 159 15.48 -13.06 -4.72
C GLY A 159 15.19 -13.42 -6.17
N LEU A 160 13.92 -13.67 -6.48
CA LEU A 160 13.43 -14.04 -7.79
C LEU A 160 12.70 -12.90 -8.48
N PHE A 161 12.80 -12.89 -9.81
CA PHE A 161 12.07 -11.96 -10.68
C PHE A 161 11.27 -12.72 -11.74
N PRO A 162 10.10 -12.19 -12.15
CA PRO A 162 9.32 -12.77 -13.24
C PRO A 162 10.06 -12.62 -14.57
N VAL A 163 10.18 -13.71 -15.31
CA VAL A 163 10.82 -13.78 -16.63
C VAL A 163 9.77 -14.11 -17.67
N ARG A 164 9.77 -13.39 -18.80
CA ARG A 164 8.83 -13.62 -19.89
C ARG A 164 9.10 -14.98 -20.54
N THR A 165 8.07 -15.81 -20.58
CA THR A 165 8.09 -17.09 -21.30
C THR A 165 7.47 -16.95 -22.69
N GLU A 166 7.79 -17.87 -23.59
CA GLU A 166 7.16 -17.97 -24.92
C GLU A 166 5.69 -18.38 -24.82
N THR A 167 5.34 -19.17 -23.80
CA THR A 167 3.96 -19.60 -23.54
C THR A 167 3.13 -18.43 -22.98
N PRO A 168 2.03 -18.03 -23.66
CA PRO A 168 1.17 -16.95 -23.20
C PRO A 168 0.51 -17.30 -21.86
N GLY A 169 0.71 -16.45 -20.84
CA GLY A 169 0.01 -16.55 -19.55
C GLY A 169 0.75 -17.32 -18.46
N SER A 170 1.85 -18.02 -18.76
CA SER A 170 2.75 -18.54 -17.72
C SER A 170 3.74 -17.45 -17.31
N VAL A 171 4.00 -17.35 -16.00
CA VAL A 171 5.07 -16.50 -15.47
C VAL A 171 6.08 -17.43 -14.82
N ASN A 172 7.28 -17.51 -15.39
CA ASN A 172 8.39 -18.19 -14.73
C ASN A 172 9.12 -17.20 -13.83
N PHE A 173 9.67 -17.70 -12.73
CA PHE A 173 10.50 -16.93 -11.83
C PHE A 173 11.92 -17.48 -11.89
N SER A 174 12.90 -16.59 -11.90
CA SER A 174 14.32 -16.99 -11.89
C SER A 174 15.07 -16.13 -10.89
N LYS A 175 16.06 -16.73 -10.23
CA LYS A 175 16.91 -16.04 -9.28
C LYS A 175 17.75 -14.99 -9.99
N TRP A 176 18.03 -13.87 -9.32
CA TRP A 176 18.85 -12.83 -9.91
C TRP A 176 20.28 -13.29 -10.21
N THR A 177 20.83 -14.24 -9.43
CA THR A 177 22.14 -14.85 -9.69
C THR A 177 22.22 -15.44 -11.09
N ASP A 178 21.22 -16.22 -11.47
CA ASP A 178 21.17 -16.92 -12.75
C ASP A 178 20.90 -15.93 -13.89
N ILE A 179 20.03 -14.94 -13.64
CA ILE A 179 19.69 -13.89 -14.59
C ILE A 179 20.90 -12.98 -14.89
N HIS A 180 21.75 -12.71 -13.88
CA HIS A 180 22.89 -11.81 -14.05
C HIS A 180 23.98 -12.42 -14.93
N GLU A 181 24.15 -13.75 -14.87
CA GLU A 181 25.11 -14.48 -15.68
C GLU A 181 24.64 -14.67 -17.13
N ASP A 182 23.34 -14.80 -17.37
CA ASP A 182 22.77 -14.97 -18.71
C ASP A 182 22.16 -13.66 -19.26
N PHE A 183 22.84 -13.09 -20.25
CA PHE A 183 22.39 -11.87 -20.94
C PHE A 183 21.00 -11.99 -21.59
N THR A 184 20.62 -13.18 -22.07
CA THR A 184 19.31 -13.41 -22.70
C THR A 184 18.19 -13.37 -21.67
N LEU A 185 18.38 -14.02 -20.52
CA LEU A 185 17.47 -13.99 -19.38
C LEU A 185 17.35 -12.57 -18.80
N SER A 186 18.46 -11.83 -18.73
CA SER A 186 18.45 -10.44 -18.26
C SER A 186 17.51 -9.53 -19.04
N ARG A 187 17.37 -9.75 -20.36
CA ARG A 187 16.48 -8.97 -21.23
C ARG A 187 15.02 -9.39 -21.14
N SER A 188 14.72 -10.60 -20.67
CA SER A 188 13.35 -11.12 -20.55
C SER A 188 12.73 -10.88 -19.17
N VAL A 189 13.48 -10.30 -18.21
CA VAL A 189 12.92 -9.91 -16.91
C VAL A 189 11.82 -8.87 -17.05
N CYS A 190 10.68 -9.15 -16.41
CA CYS A 190 9.51 -8.28 -16.38
C CYS A 190 9.57 -7.32 -15.19
N TRP A 191 10.23 -6.17 -15.37
CA TRP A 191 10.28 -5.12 -14.36
C TRP A 191 8.94 -4.42 -14.18
N ALA A 192 8.64 -3.98 -12.95
CA ALA A 192 7.48 -3.15 -12.71
C ALA A 192 7.67 -1.80 -13.41
N LYS A 193 6.71 -1.44 -14.27
CA LYS A 193 6.70 -0.14 -14.95
C LYS A 193 6.32 0.97 -13.96
N VAL A 194 6.81 2.17 -14.23
CA VAL A 194 6.30 3.41 -13.63
C VAL A 194 4.77 3.43 -13.77
N LYS A 195 4.06 3.77 -12.68
CA LYS A 195 2.60 3.81 -12.67
C LYS A 195 2.08 4.69 -13.82
N SER A 196 1.03 4.27 -14.53
CA SER A 196 0.43 5.11 -15.58
C SER A 196 -0.22 6.37 -15.00
N VAL A 197 -0.21 7.46 -15.77
CA VAL A 197 -0.74 8.76 -15.34
C VAL A 197 -2.23 8.66 -14.97
N GLU A 198 -3.01 7.90 -15.74
CA GLU A 198 -4.45 7.70 -15.51
C GLU A 198 -4.68 7.03 -14.15
N ARG A 199 -3.89 5.99 -13.83
CA ARG A 199 -3.99 5.29 -12.54
C ARG A 199 -3.48 6.15 -11.38
N ALA A 200 -2.49 7.01 -11.61
CA ALA A 200 -2.04 7.99 -10.63
C ALA A 200 -3.15 9.01 -10.31
N ILE A 201 -3.75 9.62 -11.34
CA ILE A 201 -4.85 10.58 -11.21
C ILE A 201 -6.03 9.94 -10.47
N GLU A 202 -6.46 8.74 -10.88
CA GLU A 202 -7.54 8.02 -10.22
C GLU A 202 -7.24 7.82 -8.73
N LYS A 203 -6.01 7.42 -8.39
CA LYS A 203 -5.61 7.21 -6.99
C LYS A 203 -5.58 8.52 -6.20
N ILE A 204 -5.07 9.60 -6.78
CA ILE A 204 -5.03 10.94 -6.18
C ILE A 204 -6.43 11.44 -5.86
N VAL A 205 -7.34 11.40 -6.83
CA VAL A 205 -8.72 11.86 -6.68
C VAL A 205 -9.47 10.99 -5.65
N ARG A 206 -9.37 9.66 -5.77
CA ARG A 206 -10.15 8.72 -4.94
C ARG A 206 -9.64 8.61 -3.51
N THR A 207 -8.34 8.77 -3.28
CA THR A 207 -7.71 8.42 -1.99
C THR A 207 -7.08 9.62 -1.31
N TYR A 208 -6.47 10.52 -2.08
CA TYR A 208 -5.62 11.59 -1.54
C TYR A 208 -6.23 12.99 -1.64
N LYS A 209 -7.52 13.11 -2.04
CA LYS A 209 -8.25 14.37 -2.09
C LYS A 209 -7.48 15.47 -2.85
N HIS A 210 -6.96 15.12 -4.02
CA HIS A 210 -6.17 16.01 -4.90
C HIS A 210 -4.76 16.35 -4.41
N GLU A 211 -4.27 15.75 -3.32
CA GLU A 211 -2.89 15.98 -2.86
C GLU A 211 -1.89 15.07 -3.57
N VAL A 212 -1.15 15.63 -4.54
CA VAL A 212 -0.15 14.92 -5.35
C VAL A 212 1.00 14.36 -4.52
N SER A 213 1.52 15.13 -3.55
CA SER A 213 2.63 14.72 -2.69
C SER A 213 2.37 13.44 -1.88
N LYS A 214 1.11 12.98 -1.77
CA LYS A 214 0.74 11.75 -1.06
C LYS A 214 0.86 10.49 -1.93
N LEU A 215 1.12 10.65 -3.22
CA LEU A 215 1.28 9.54 -4.16
C LEU A 215 2.71 8.99 -4.14
N ILE A 216 2.94 7.98 -3.30
CA ILE A 216 4.28 7.45 -2.97
C ILE A 216 4.70 6.17 -3.70
N ASP A 217 3.87 5.68 -4.63
CA ASP A 217 4.06 4.38 -5.29
C ASP A 217 4.15 4.51 -6.82
N ILE A 218 4.54 5.68 -7.33
CA ILE A 218 4.75 5.89 -8.78
C ILE A 218 5.88 5.00 -9.28
N CYS A 219 7.04 5.07 -8.61
CA CYS A 219 8.15 4.16 -8.82
C CYS A 219 8.08 3.03 -7.78
N ARG A 220 8.00 1.78 -8.27
CA ARG A 220 7.89 0.61 -7.41
C ARG A 220 8.55 -0.61 -8.03
N GLN A 221 8.98 -1.56 -7.20
CA GLN A 221 9.48 -2.87 -7.61
C GLN A 221 9.05 -3.96 -6.63
N SER A 222 9.15 -5.22 -7.05
CA SER A 222 8.89 -6.37 -6.21
C SER A 222 10.02 -7.39 -6.33
N ILE A 223 10.34 -8.04 -5.22
CA ILE A 223 11.24 -9.21 -5.18
C ILE A 223 10.43 -10.37 -4.62
N VAL A 224 10.44 -11.51 -5.30
CA VAL A 224 9.70 -12.71 -4.91
C VAL A 224 10.64 -13.71 -4.24
N PHE A 225 10.15 -14.45 -3.25
CA PHE A 225 10.94 -15.44 -2.51
C PHE A 225 10.25 -16.79 -2.44
N GLU A 226 11.04 -17.86 -2.42
CA GLU A 226 10.55 -19.21 -2.15
C GLU A 226 10.44 -19.48 -0.64
N SER A 227 11.19 -18.75 0.19
CA SER A 227 11.23 -18.91 1.64
C SER A 227 11.14 -17.59 2.41
N ILE A 228 10.57 -17.66 3.61
CA ILE A 228 10.42 -16.51 4.52
C ILE A 228 11.78 -16.12 5.12
N SER A 229 12.68 -17.08 5.29
CA SER A 229 14.06 -16.85 5.70
C SER A 229 14.77 -15.94 4.69
N ASP A 230 14.66 -16.22 3.39
CA ASP A 230 15.28 -15.42 2.32
C ASP A 230 14.69 -14.02 2.23
N LEU A 231 13.38 -13.90 2.35
CA LEU A 231 12.70 -12.62 2.47
C LEU A 231 13.23 -11.81 3.67
N THR A 232 13.42 -12.46 4.82
CA THR A 232 13.96 -11.83 6.02
C THR A 232 15.42 -11.40 5.84
N ARG A 233 16.25 -12.21 5.17
CA ARG A 233 17.62 -11.84 4.78
C ARG A 233 17.62 -10.60 3.88
N CYS A 234 16.70 -10.54 2.92
CA CYS A 234 16.55 -9.38 2.04
C CYS A 234 16.19 -8.11 2.84
N LEU A 235 15.24 -8.21 3.77
CA LEU A 235 14.84 -7.08 4.61
C LEU A 235 16.01 -6.55 5.46
N ILE A 236 16.82 -7.44 6.03
CA ILE A 236 18.04 -7.06 6.78
C ILE A 236 19.04 -6.38 5.84
N SER A 237 19.27 -6.93 4.65
CA SER A 237 20.16 -6.30 3.66
C SER A 237 19.68 -4.91 3.23
N ILE A 238 18.38 -4.64 3.23
CA ILE A 238 17.82 -3.32 2.94
C ILE A 238 17.98 -2.38 4.14
N SER A 239 17.84 -2.87 5.37
CA SER A 239 18.03 -2.04 6.58
C SER A 239 19.48 -1.64 6.81
N ASP A 240 20.41 -2.49 6.38
CA ASP A 240 21.85 -2.29 6.55
C ASP A 240 22.46 -1.49 5.39
N ASP A 241 21.65 -1.04 4.42
CA ASP A 241 22.10 -0.24 3.26
C ASP A 241 22.11 1.26 3.61
N ASP A 242 23.31 1.83 3.79
CA ASP A 242 23.52 3.23 4.18
C ASP A 242 22.91 4.26 3.20
N ASP A 243 22.68 3.89 1.94
CA ASP A 243 22.03 4.77 0.96
C ASP A 243 20.50 4.79 1.11
N VAL A 244 19.92 3.99 2.00
CA VAL A 244 18.48 3.73 2.07
C VAL A 244 17.90 4.22 3.39
N ASN A 245 16.85 5.03 3.29
CA ASN A 245 16.02 5.39 4.43
C ASN A 245 14.67 4.69 4.33
N ILE A 246 14.43 3.73 5.24
CA ILE A 246 13.13 3.05 5.37
C ILE A 246 12.16 3.98 6.11
N LEU A 247 11.15 4.49 5.42
CA LEU A 247 10.13 5.36 6.01
C LEU A 247 9.02 4.57 6.68
N ARG A 248 8.67 3.42 6.10
CA ARG A 248 7.53 2.62 6.55
C ARG A 248 7.68 1.18 6.13
N ILE A 249 7.28 0.28 7.02
CA ILE A 249 7.11 -1.15 6.74
C ILE A 249 5.69 -1.58 7.08
N LYS A 250 5.01 -2.20 6.12
CA LYS A 250 3.73 -2.90 6.28
C LYS A 250 4.00 -4.40 6.17
N ASN A 251 4.07 -5.08 7.32
CA ASN A 251 4.20 -6.53 7.36
C ASN A 251 2.80 -7.18 7.36
N ARG A 252 2.37 -7.71 6.20
CA ARG A 252 1.12 -8.47 6.07
C ARG A 252 1.33 -9.99 6.23
N LEU A 253 2.57 -10.42 6.38
CA LEU A 253 2.94 -11.77 6.79
C LEU A 253 2.87 -11.96 8.32
N ASP A 254 2.67 -10.90 9.11
CA ASP A 254 2.48 -11.04 10.56
C ASP A 254 1.27 -11.94 10.88
N LEU A 255 1.44 -12.87 11.82
CA LEU A 255 0.39 -13.82 12.25
C LEU A 255 -0.87 -13.11 12.75
N GLY A 256 -0.74 -11.91 13.32
CA GLY A 256 -1.84 -11.06 13.79
C GLY A 256 -2.47 -10.19 12.70
N TYR A 257 -1.99 -10.23 11.45
CA TYR A 257 -2.55 -9.45 10.36
C TYR A 257 -3.91 -10.01 9.90
N ASN A 258 -4.91 -9.13 9.78
CA ASN A 258 -6.22 -9.47 9.25
C ASN A 258 -6.22 -9.49 7.71
N ALA A 259 -6.05 -10.68 7.13
CA ALA A 259 -6.00 -10.91 5.69
C ALA A 259 -7.28 -10.58 4.92
N ALA A 260 -8.44 -10.50 5.59
CA ALA A 260 -9.69 -10.10 4.94
C ALA A 260 -9.64 -8.66 4.39
N LEU A 261 -8.70 -7.83 4.85
CA LEU A 261 -8.47 -6.47 4.35
C LEU A 261 -7.80 -6.43 2.97
N SER A 262 -7.10 -7.50 2.60
CA SER A 262 -6.36 -7.63 1.34
C SER A 262 -6.82 -8.83 0.51
N ALA A 263 -8.03 -9.35 0.78
CA ALA A 263 -8.57 -10.51 0.11
C ALA A 263 -7.62 -11.73 0.14
N GLY A 264 -6.98 -11.97 1.29
CA GLY A 264 -6.03 -13.07 1.47
C GLY A 264 -4.58 -12.73 1.08
N TYR A 265 -4.35 -11.71 0.25
CA TYR A 265 -3.01 -11.34 -0.21
C TYR A 265 -2.11 -10.87 0.94
N ARG A 266 -0.85 -11.33 0.95
CA ARG A 266 0.17 -11.01 1.96
C ARG A 266 1.52 -10.70 1.29
N ASP A 267 2.26 -9.77 1.90
CA ASP A 267 3.56 -9.26 1.46
C ASP A 267 4.23 -8.53 2.65
N VAL A 268 5.50 -8.17 2.48
CA VAL A 268 6.15 -7.10 3.25
C VAL A 268 6.39 -5.92 2.31
N CYS A 269 5.61 -4.86 2.50
CA CYS A 269 5.67 -3.67 1.68
C CYS A 269 6.39 -2.53 2.41
N MET A 270 7.36 -1.92 1.74
CA MET A 270 8.19 -0.85 2.28
C MET A 270 8.09 0.42 1.44
N ASN A 271 8.12 1.56 2.12
CA ASN A 271 8.32 2.86 1.49
C ASN A 271 9.72 3.36 1.83
N LEU A 272 10.50 3.66 0.80
CA LEU A 272 11.93 3.95 0.90
C LEU A 272 12.25 5.31 0.27
N ARG A 273 13.35 5.93 0.72
CA ARG A 273 14.04 7.04 0.04
C ARG A 273 15.51 6.71 -0.10
N PHE A 274 16.17 7.33 -1.07
CA PHE A 274 17.61 7.17 -1.27
C PHE A 274 18.38 8.42 -0.86
N SER A 275 19.37 8.27 0.02
CA SER A 275 20.23 9.34 0.54
C SER A 275 21.63 9.38 -0.06
N SER A 276 21.91 8.60 -1.11
CA SER A 276 23.18 8.63 -1.84
C SER A 276 23.52 10.02 -2.40
N GLU A 277 24.81 10.31 -2.61
CA GLU A 277 25.27 11.55 -3.27
C GLU A 277 24.61 11.76 -4.65
N LEU A 278 24.41 10.67 -5.39
CA LEU A 278 23.74 10.72 -6.70
C LEU A 278 22.27 11.13 -6.58
N SER A 279 21.52 10.58 -5.62
CA SER A 279 20.11 10.97 -5.43
C SER A 279 19.98 12.41 -4.91
N GLN A 280 20.93 12.88 -4.10
CA GLN A 280 20.97 14.27 -3.65
C GLN A 280 21.25 15.24 -4.81
N SER A 281 22.30 14.98 -5.59
CA SER A 281 22.68 15.82 -6.74
C SER A 281 21.60 15.90 -7.83
N LEU A 282 20.77 14.87 -7.96
CA LEU A 282 19.62 14.84 -8.87
C LEU A 282 18.32 15.40 -8.25
N GLY A 283 18.33 15.84 -6.99
CA GLY A 283 17.14 16.34 -6.30
C GLY A 283 16.06 15.27 -6.05
N LEU A 284 16.48 14.00 -5.88
CA LEU A 284 15.63 12.82 -5.69
C LEU A 284 15.55 12.35 -4.24
N GLU A 285 16.32 12.94 -3.33
CA GLU A 285 16.46 12.50 -1.93
C GLU A 285 15.11 12.40 -1.18
N TRP A 286 14.12 13.22 -1.57
CA TRP A 286 12.79 13.24 -0.96
C TRP A 286 11.76 12.39 -1.71
N HIS A 287 12.10 11.86 -2.87
CA HIS A 287 11.18 11.03 -3.65
C HIS A 287 11.04 9.66 -3.00
N VAL A 288 9.79 9.28 -2.70
CA VAL A 288 9.48 7.99 -2.08
C VAL A 288 9.19 6.95 -3.16
N CYS A 289 9.81 5.78 -3.05
CA CYS A 289 9.46 4.61 -3.84
C CYS A 289 8.90 3.47 -2.98
N GLU A 290 8.24 2.51 -3.62
CA GLU A 290 7.69 1.33 -2.96
C GLU A 290 8.44 0.05 -3.36
N VAL A 291 8.80 -0.78 -2.38
CA VAL A 291 9.35 -2.11 -2.61
C VAL A 291 8.48 -3.14 -1.92
N GLN A 292 8.10 -4.19 -2.62
CA GLN A 292 7.32 -5.30 -2.10
C GLN A 292 8.18 -6.56 -2.06
N LEU A 293 8.29 -7.18 -0.89
CA LEU A 293 8.85 -8.52 -0.74
C LEU A 293 7.67 -9.49 -0.66
N VAL A 294 7.59 -10.43 -1.59
CA VAL A 294 6.44 -11.31 -1.80
C VAL A 294 6.83 -12.75 -1.54
#